data_AF-A0A937Y158-F1
#
_entry.id   AF-A0A937Y158-F1
#
_cell.length_a   1.000
_cell.length_b   1.000
_cell.length_c   1.000
_cell.angle_alpha   90.00
_cell.angle_beta   90.00
_cell.angle_gamma   90.00
#
_symmetry.space_group_name_H-M   'P 1'
#
loop_
_entity.id
_entity.type
_entity.pdbx_description
1 polymer ?
#
loop_
_entity_poly.entity_id
_entity_poly.type
_entity_poly.pdbx_seq_one_letter_code
_entity_poly.pdbx_strand_id
1 'polypeptide(L)'
;MVSRTRRAFLAQAAVLLAAPRAFAHNHGGGLYSYLRKEGPVELPPEAQSQRVYDSPAPRAAAMGRWEARAPLPIPRSEMAWATAWGGRFYLTGGYGMQRVDRPYHHAYDAAANKWIELAPLPRGANHVAVAVDDGRIYALGGHTEQNRTPHDECFVYDIAGDRWSRIASLPEASGAGSAVATGGRIHLIGGAVGSKDRRSIDQHLVYDPRADRWERRAPLPRRRDHMGAVALGDLVHVVAGRIDTFATNVDDHDVYDPKSDRWSKRAPLPTPRSGHGTAVLRGRIFVMGGEETGKVFAQNESYDPKTDSWQQHTPMLTPRHGLGAATVGNWIVVAGGGPIVGGGIQSAITEAFTLA
;
A
#
# COMPACT_ATOMS: atom_id res chain seq x y z
N MET A 1 -90.32 -10.73 -1.04
CA MET A 1 -89.82 -11.25 0.24
C MET A 1 -88.33 -11.56 0.07
N VAL A 2 -87.49 -10.76 0.74
CA VAL A 2 -86.05 -10.95 1.04
C VAL A 2 -85.03 -11.00 -0.11
N SER A 3 -84.29 -9.89 -0.19
CA SER A 3 -82.99 -9.69 -0.84
C SER A 3 -81.91 -10.62 -0.25
N ARG A 4 -81.05 -11.23 -1.09
CA ARG A 4 -79.73 -11.75 -0.70
C ARG A 4 -78.66 -11.51 -1.77
N THR A 5 -77.95 -10.40 -1.57
CA THR A 5 -76.49 -10.22 -1.60
C THR A 5 -75.60 -11.10 -2.49
N ARG A 6 -74.90 -10.41 -3.40
CA ARG A 6 -73.63 -10.78 -4.05
C ARG A 6 -72.52 -11.06 -3.01
N ARG A 7 -71.66 -12.05 -3.29
CA ARG A 7 -70.18 -11.99 -3.14
C ARG A 7 -69.55 -13.31 -3.61
N ALA A 8 -68.95 -13.30 -4.80
CA ALA A 8 -67.98 -14.31 -5.21
C ALA A 8 -66.61 -13.92 -4.62
N PHE A 9 -65.99 -14.80 -3.84
CA PHE A 9 -64.61 -14.65 -3.39
C PHE A 9 -63.66 -15.16 -4.48
N LEU A 10 -62.92 -14.25 -5.10
CA LEU A 10 -61.71 -14.56 -5.87
C LEU A 10 -60.56 -14.70 -4.86
N ALA A 11 -60.08 -15.93 -4.65
CA ALA A 11 -58.81 -16.16 -3.97
C ALA A 11 -57.67 -15.96 -4.98
N GLN A 12 -57.04 -14.79 -4.97
CA GLN A 12 -55.74 -14.59 -5.60
C GLN A 12 -54.65 -15.05 -4.62
N ALA A 13 -53.92 -16.10 -4.98
CA ALA A 13 -52.65 -16.43 -4.33
C ALA A 13 -51.57 -15.47 -4.87
N ALA A 14 -51.22 -14.46 -4.08
CA ALA A 14 -50.07 -13.60 -4.36
C ALA A 14 -48.80 -14.25 -3.78
N VAL A 15 -47.89 -14.66 -4.67
CA VAL A 15 -46.52 -15.01 -4.31
C VAL A 15 -45.79 -13.70 -3.94
N LEU A 16 -45.48 -13.51 -2.66
CA LEU A 16 -44.58 -12.42 -2.23
C LEU A 16 -43.14 -12.77 -2.61
N LEU A 17 -42.66 -12.22 -3.73
CA LEU A 17 -41.24 -12.02 -3.96
C LEU A 17 -40.79 -10.81 -3.12
N ALA A 18 -40.08 -11.06 -2.03
CA ALA A 18 -39.41 -10.00 -1.27
C ALA A 18 -38.28 -9.40 -2.13
N ALA A 19 -38.50 -8.20 -2.65
CA ALA A 19 -37.44 -7.39 -3.24
C ALA A 19 -36.43 -6.97 -2.14
N PRO A 20 -35.12 -6.96 -2.41
CA PRO A 20 -34.14 -6.46 -1.45
C PRO A 20 -34.43 -4.98 -1.19
N ARG A 21 -34.57 -4.62 0.09
CA ARG A 21 -34.73 -3.22 0.53
C ARG A 21 -33.55 -2.39 0.00
N ALA A 22 -33.86 -1.49 -0.92
CA ALA A 22 -32.98 -0.39 -1.27
C ALA A 22 -32.79 0.48 -0.02
N PHE A 23 -31.55 0.56 0.48
CA PHE A 23 -31.20 1.57 1.46
C PHE A 23 -31.22 2.94 0.77
N ALA A 24 -32.23 3.74 1.08
CA ALA A 24 -32.29 5.14 0.68
C ALA A 24 -31.12 5.92 1.31
N HIS A 25 -30.35 6.60 0.47
CA HIS A 25 -29.24 7.45 0.89
C HIS A 25 -29.75 8.68 1.63
N ASN A 26 -29.35 8.81 2.89
CA ASN A 26 -29.51 10.04 3.65
C ASN A 26 -28.27 10.91 3.40
N HIS A 27 -28.40 11.94 2.57
CA HIS A 27 -27.41 13.02 2.44
C HIS A 27 -27.57 13.97 3.64
N GLY A 28 -26.94 13.61 4.76
CA GLY A 28 -26.89 14.45 5.95
C GLY A 28 -25.89 13.88 6.96
N GLY A 29 -24.75 14.55 7.12
CA GLY A 29 -23.81 14.36 8.23
C GLY A 29 -23.45 12.91 8.58
N GLY A 30 -22.91 12.15 7.63
CA GLY A 30 -22.53 10.75 7.86
C GLY A 30 -21.41 10.60 8.90
N LEU A 31 -21.42 9.45 9.58
CA LEU A 31 -20.56 8.91 10.65
C LEU A 31 -19.03 9.09 10.50
N TYR A 32 -18.53 9.82 9.49
CA TYR A 32 -17.13 9.94 9.09
C TYR A 32 -16.74 11.33 8.56
N SER A 33 -17.58 12.36 8.78
CA SER A 33 -17.26 13.74 8.40
C SER A 33 -15.99 14.29 9.08
N TYR A 34 -15.57 13.70 10.19
CA TYR A 34 -14.37 14.06 10.95
C TYR A 34 -13.05 13.65 10.27
N LEU A 35 -13.06 12.68 9.34
CA LEU A 35 -11.88 12.25 8.59
C LEU A 35 -11.43 13.24 7.50
N ARG A 36 -12.24 14.28 7.25
CA ARG A 36 -11.91 15.40 6.36
C ARG A 36 -11.36 16.62 7.11
N LYS A 37 -11.28 16.57 8.45
CA LYS A 37 -10.75 17.67 9.26
C LYS A 37 -9.22 17.65 9.20
N GLU A 38 -8.64 18.82 9.00
CA GLU A 38 -7.19 19.02 9.17
C GLU A 38 -6.82 18.87 10.66
N GLY A 39 -5.69 18.24 10.94
CA GLY A 39 -5.20 17.98 12.30
C GLY A 39 -5.45 16.55 12.81
N PRO A 40 -5.14 16.27 14.09
CA PRO A 40 -5.34 14.95 14.69
C PRO A 40 -6.81 14.52 14.63
N VAL A 41 -7.06 13.36 14.03
CA VAL A 41 -8.39 12.75 13.94
C VAL A 41 -8.62 11.95 15.23
N GLU A 42 -9.63 12.32 16.02
CA GLU A 42 -10.13 11.46 17.10
C GLU A 42 -10.74 10.20 16.47
N LEU A 43 -10.08 9.07 16.68
CA LEU A 43 -10.52 7.77 16.20
C LEU A 43 -11.43 7.10 17.23
N PRO A 44 -12.31 6.17 16.80
CA PRO A 44 -13.13 5.40 17.73
C PRO A 44 -12.26 4.64 18.76
N PRO A 45 -12.76 4.37 19.98
CA PRO A 45 -11.98 3.76 21.07
C PRO A 45 -11.27 2.45 20.69
N GLU A 46 -11.85 1.66 19.80
CA GLU A 46 -11.25 0.43 19.27
C GLU A 46 -9.95 0.70 18.51
N ALA A 47 -9.80 1.90 17.96
CA ALA A 47 -8.56 2.34 17.32
C ALA A 47 -7.46 2.69 18.33
N GLN A 48 -7.79 2.95 19.60
CA GLN A 48 -6.80 3.23 20.63
C GLN A 48 -6.14 1.94 21.13
N SER A 49 -6.93 0.87 21.31
CA SER A 49 -6.43 -0.42 21.82
C SER A 49 -5.51 -1.15 20.84
N GLN A 50 -5.58 -0.82 19.54
CA GLN A 50 -4.75 -1.44 18.51
C GLN A 50 -3.37 -0.78 18.35
N ARG A 51 -3.12 0.38 18.97
CA ARG A 51 -1.92 1.17 18.69
C ARG A 51 -0.69 0.59 19.38
N VAL A 52 0.39 0.43 18.63
CA VAL A 52 1.67 -0.01 19.15
C VAL A 52 2.78 0.94 18.75
N TYR A 53 3.48 1.48 19.75
CA TYR A 53 4.57 2.44 19.58
C TYR A 53 5.95 1.84 19.88
N ASP A 54 6.01 0.93 20.85
CA ASP A 54 7.28 0.39 21.35
C ASP A 54 7.90 -0.57 20.34
N SER A 55 9.19 -0.39 20.07
CA SER A 55 9.99 -1.32 19.27
C SER A 55 10.94 -2.11 20.19
N PRO A 56 11.15 -3.41 19.92
CA PRO A 56 12.16 -4.21 20.63
C PRO A 56 13.60 -3.91 20.18
N ALA A 57 13.80 -3.15 19.10
CA ALA A 57 15.13 -2.81 18.61
C ALA A 57 15.86 -1.84 19.57
N PRO A 58 17.21 -1.85 19.64
CA PRO A 58 17.95 -0.86 20.42
C PRO A 58 17.68 0.57 19.91
N ARG A 59 17.67 1.56 20.80
CA ARG A 59 17.48 2.97 20.42
C ARG A 59 18.65 3.48 19.59
N ALA A 60 18.35 4.17 18.49
CA ALA A 60 19.34 4.88 17.70
C ALA A 60 19.91 6.08 18.48
N ALA A 61 21.18 6.41 18.26
CA ALA A 61 21.76 7.65 18.78
C ALA A 61 21.06 8.90 18.21
N ALA A 62 20.69 8.87 16.92
CA ALA A 62 19.90 9.89 16.26
C ALA A 62 18.46 9.41 16.08
N MET A 63 17.59 9.75 17.03
CA MET A 63 16.18 9.32 17.00
C MET A 63 15.37 9.97 15.86
N GLY A 64 15.78 11.14 15.38
CA GLY A 64 15.05 11.90 14.35
C GLY A 64 13.71 12.45 14.86
N ARG A 65 12.94 13.07 13.96
CA ARG A 65 11.62 13.64 14.29
C ARG A 65 10.63 13.49 13.14
N TRP A 66 9.35 13.55 13.48
CA TRP A 66 8.24 13.61 12.54
C TRP A 66 7.62 15.00 12.47
N GLU A 67 7.15 15.37 11.28
CA GLU A 67 6.39 16.59 11.03
C GLU A 67 5.12 16.25 10.27
N ALA A 68 3.99 16.83 10.69
CA ALA A 68 2.77 16.80 9.90
C ALA A 68 2.97 17.64 8.62
N ARG A 69 2.47 17.13 7.50
CA ARG A 69 2.49 17.78 6.18
C ARG A 69 1.08 17.98 5.67
N ALA A 70 0.94 18.68 4.55
CA ALA A 70 -0.36 18.92 3.94
C ALA A 70 -1.09 17.60 3.69
N PRO A 71 -2.36 17.49 4.09
CA PRO A 71 -3.11 16.25 3.98
C PRO A 71 -3.38 15.94 2.51
N LEU A 72 -3.50 14.65 2.21
CA LEU A 72 -4.01 14.18 0.93
C LEU A 72 -5.38 14.82 0.63
N PRO A 73 -5.68 15.17 -0.62
CA PRO A 73 -7.00 15.69 -1.00
C PRO A 73 -8.13 14.69 -0.73
N ILE A 74 -7.81 13.40 -0.74
CA ILE A 74 -8.73 12.29 -0.55
C ILE A 74 -8.11 11.28 0.43
N PRO A 75 -8.82 10.84 1.48
CA PRO A 75 -8.36 9.75 2.33
C PRO A 75 -8.13 8.46 1.53
N ARG A 76 -6.93 7.87 1.64
CA ARG A 76 -6.51 6.66 0.88
C ARG A 76 -5.82 5.62 1.76
N SER A 77 -5.81 4.34 1.35
CA SER A 77 -5.05 3.25 1.96
C SER A 77 -4.75 2.09 0.98
N GLU A 78 -3.96 1.12 1.46
CA GLU A 78 -3.66 -0.24 0.93
C GLU A 78 -2.58 -0.33 -0.16
N MET A 79 -1.61 -1.27 -0.01
CA MET A 79 -0.13 -1.17 -0.24
C MET A 79 0.47 -1.06 -1.66
N ALA A 80 1.77 -0.67 -1.71
CA ALA A 80 2.75 -0.55 -2.81
C ALA A 80 2.59 0.54 -3.90
N TRP A 81 1.99 1.67 -3.56
CA TRP A 81 1.51 2.70 -4.49
C TRP A 81 2.37 3.98 -4.51
N ALA A 82 3.49 4.01 -3.78
CA ALA A 82 4.30 5.21 -3.62
C ALA A 82 5.72 5.10 -4.17
N THR A 83 6.19 6.18 -4.76
CA THR A 83 7.59 6.35 -5.18
C THR A 83 7.97 7.83 -5.15
N ALA A 84 9.22 8.17 -5.42
CA ALA A 84 9.68 9.56 -5.41
C ALA A 84 10.64 9.88 -6.55
N TRP A 85 10.46 11.04 -7.17
CA TRP A 85 11.32 11.53 -8.24
C TRP A 85 11.29 13.05 -8.31
N GLY A 86 12.45 13.66 -8.57
CA GLY A 86 12.54 15.11 -8.82
C GLY A 86 11.99 15.97 -7.69
N GLY A 87 12.20 15.58 -6.42
CA GLY A 87 11.70 16.34 -5.26
C GLY A 87 10.20 16.15 -4.97
N ARG A 88 9.54 15.20 -5.64
CA ARG A 88 8.12 14.89 -5.44
C ARG A 88 7.92 13.45 -5.01
N PHE A 89 6.92 13.23 -4.18
CA PHE A 89 6.37 11.93 -3.82
C PHE A 89 5.16 11.65 -4.71
N TYR A 90 5.02 10.45 -5.24
CA TYR A 90 3.91 10.05 -6.13
C TYR A 90 3.11 8.95 -5.48
N LEU A 91 1.80 8.93 -5.73
CA LEU A 91 0.85 8.07 -5.03
C LEU A 91 -0.27 7.56 -5.96
N THR A 92 -0.30 6.25 -6.24
CA THR A 92 -1.04 5.65 -7.37
C THR A 92 -2.04 4.55 -6.95
N GLY A 93 -3.34 4.69 -7.24
CA GLY A 93 -4.38 3.70 -6.93
C GLY A 93 -4.86 3.67 -5.47
N GLY A 94 -5.20 2.49 -4.96
CA GLY A 94 -5.59 2.27 -3.57
C GLY A 94 -7.07 2.54 -3.27
N TYR A 95 -7.44 2.40 -2.00
CA TYR A 95 -8.81 2.61 -1.54
C TYR A 95 -9.10 4.10 -1.39
N GLY A 96 -10.36 4.48 -1.54
CA GLY A 96 -10.82 5.83 -1.22
C GLY A 96 -12.24 6.08 -1.72
N MET A 97 -12.96 6.95 -1.02
CA MET A 97 -14.37 7.26 -1.32
C MET A 97 -15.26 5.99 -1.40
N GLN A 98 -15.13 5.09 -0.43
CA GLN A 98 -15.91 3.83 -0.32
C GLN A 98 -15.76 2.88 -1.52
N ARG A 99 -14.61 2.96 -2.20
CA ARG A 99 -14.26 2.17 -3.37
C ARG A 99 -12.82 1.70 -3.24
N VAL A 100 -12.50 0.58 -3.87
CA VAL A 100 -11.22 -0.13 -3.68
C VAL A 100 -10.36 -0.18 -4.95
N ASP A 101 -10.88 0.31 -6.07
CA ASP A 101 -10.35 0.11 -7.42
C ASP A 101 -10.27 1.43 -8.18
N ARG A 102 -10.02 2.53 -7.48
CA ARG A 102 -10.08 3.86 -8.09
C ARG A 102 -8.75 4.23 -8.75
N PRO A 103 -8.78 4.97 -9.86
CA PRO A 103 -7.60 5.30 -10.64
C PRO A 103 -6.83 6.52 -10.10
N TYR A 104 -6.84 6.74 -8.78
CA TYR A 104 -6.29 7.95 -8.17
C TYR A 104 -4.79 8.08 -8.45
N HIS A 105 -4.33 9.25 -8.85
CA HIS A 105 -2.91 9.51 -9.04
C HIS A 105 -2.60 10.93 -8.60
N HIS A 106 -1.71 11.06 -7.61
CA HIS A 106 -1.36 12.36 -7.05
C HIS A 106 0.14 12.45 -6.84
N ALA A 107 0.69 13.65 -7.00
CA ALA A 107 2.03 14.00 -6.52
C ALA A 107 1.94 14.93 -5.31
N TYR A 108 2.88 14.79 -4.39
CA TYR A 108 3.13 15.73 -3.31
C TYR A 108 4.45 16.45 -3.57
N ASP A 109 4.36 17.76 -3.72
CA ASP A 109 5.50 18.65 -3.80
C ASP A 109 5.97 18.99 -2.39
N ALA A 110 7.12 18.43 -2.01
CA ALA A 110 7.63 18.55 -0.65
C ALA A 110 8.11 19.97 -0.31
N ALA A 111 8.56 20.74 -1.31
CA ALA A 111 8.99 22.12 -1.11
C ALA A 111 7.79 23.05 -0.94
N ALA A 112 6.74 22.86 -1.75
CA ALA A 112 5.51 23.65 -1.67
C ALA A 112 4.56 23.16 -0.56
N ASN A 113 4.82 22.01 0.05
CA ASN A 113 3.93 21.32 0.99
C ASN A 113 2.50 21.23 0.41
N LYS A 114 2.36 20.70 -0.82
CA LYS A 114 1.09 20.70 -1.55
C LYS A 114 0.92 19.46 -2.42
N TRP A 115 -0.31 18.95 -2.47
CA TRP A 115 -0.71 17.88 -3.37
C TRP A 115 -1.19 18.41 -4.73
N ILE A 116 -0.90 17.63 -5.76
CA ILE A 116 -1.20 17.88 -7.17
C ILE A 116 -1.90 16.63 -7.70
N GLU A 117 -3.06 16.81 -8.32
CA GLU A 117 -3.73 15.74 -9.06
C GLU A 117 -3.04 15.55 -10.42
N LEU A 118 -2.85 14.29 -10.82
CA LEU A 118 -2.16 13.90 -12.05
C LEU A 118 -3.08 13.05 -12.93
N ALA A 119 -2.65 12.76 -14.16
CA ALA A 119 -3.39 11.86 -15.04
C ALA A 119 -3.70 10.52 -14.34
N PRO A 120 -4.96 10.08 -14.38
CA PRO A 120 -5.41 8.92 -13.62
C PRO A 120 -4.81 7.63 -14.14
N LEU A 121 -4.59 6.67 -13.24
CA LEU A 121 -4.13 5.32 -13.60
C LEU A 121 -5.14 4.69 -14.59
N PRO A 122 -4.72 4.19 -15.78
CA PRO A 122 -5.67 3.76 -16.80
C PRO A 122 -6.60 2.62 -16.36
N ARG A 123 -6.10 1.72 -15.50
CA ARG A 123 -6.89 0.71 -14.79
C ARG A 123 -6.84 0.99 -13.30
N GLY A 124 -7.95 1.45 -12.73
CA GLY A 124 -8.04 1.65 -11.28
C GLY A 124 -7.87 0.33 -10.53
N ALA A 125 -7.05 0.35 -9.48
CA ALA A 125 -6.68 -0.83 -8.70
C ALA A 125 -6.14 -0.45 -7.33
N ASN A 126 -6.16 -1.39 -6.40
CA ASN A 126 -5.41 -1.37 -5.14
C ASN A 126 -4.24 -2.34 -5.20
N HIS A 127 -3.32 -2.29 -4.23
CA HIS A 127 -2.20 -3.22 -4.16
C HIS A 127 -1.35 -3.25 -5.45
N VAL A 128 -1.34 -2.13 -6.19
CA VAL A 128 -0.54 -1.92 -7.38
C VAL A 128 0.90 -1.80 -6.92
N ALA A 129 1.84 -2.51 -7.55
CA ALA A 129 3.25 -2.33 -7.25
C ALA A 129 3.82 -1.18 -8.09
N VAL A 130 4.48 -0.21 -7.46
CA VAL A 130 5.09 0.92 -8.17
C VAL A 130 6.58 1.05 -7.97
N ALA A 131 7.28 1.43 -9.04
CA ALA A 131 8.70 1.78 -9.03
C ALA A 131 8.93 3.00 -9.92
N VAL A 132 10.04 3.68 -9.73
CA VAL A 132 10.45 4.81 -10.58
C VAL A 132 11.84 4.58 -11.12
N ASP A 133 12.03 4.87 -12.40
CA ASP A 133 13.32 4.88 -13.06
C ASP A 133 13.32 5.95 -14.15
N ASP A 134 14.37 6.76 -14.20
CA ASP A 134 14.59 7.77 -15.23
C ASP A 134 13.33 8.61 -15.59
N GLY A 135 12.72 9.22 -14.57
CA GLY A 135 11.55 10.08 -14.74
C GLY A 135 10.26 9.36 -15.17
N ARG A 136 10.22 8.02 -15.07
CA ARG A 136 9.06 7.21 -15.39
C ARG A 136 8.61 6.37 -14.22
N ILE A 137 7.30 6.36 -13.95
CA ILE A 137 6.70 5.55 -12.89
C ILE A 137 6.05 4.33 -13.52
N TYR A 138 6.42 3.15 -13.06
CA TYR A 138 5.88 1.88 -13.50
C TYR A 138 4.82 1.45 -12.50
N ALA A 139 3.62 1.11 -12.99
CA ALA A 139 2.51 0.59 -12.19
C ALA A 139 2.18 -0.82 -12.68
N LEU A 140 2.34 -1.81 -11.80
CA LEU A 140 2.43 -3.22 -12.16
C LEU A 140 1.38 -4.04 -11.43
N GLY A 141 0.43 -4.60 -12.18
CA GLY A 141 -0.64 -5.44 -11.64
C GLY A 141 -1.50 -4.71 -10.61
N GLY A 142 -2.00 -5.47 -9.63
CA GLY A 142 -2.89 -5.00 -8.59
C GLY A 142 -4.21 -5.77 -8.56
N HIS A 143 -5.10 -5.34 -7.67
CA HIS A 143 -6.40 -5.96 -7.42
C HIS A 143 -7.52 -4.97 -7.75
N THR A 144 -8.63 -5.47 -8.33
CA THR A 144 -9.83 -4.66 -8.58
C THR A 144 -10.93 -4.87 -7.55
N GLU A 145 -10.75 -5.80 -6.64
CA GLU A 145 -11.55 -5.94 -5.43
C GLU A 145 -10.64 -5.83 -4.21
N GLN A 146 -11.23 -5.78 -3.02
CA GLN A 146 -10.47 -5.70 -1.76
C GLN A 146 -9.57 -6.94 -1.62
N ASN A 147 -8.27 -6.77 -1.90
CA ASN A 147 -7.24 -7.82 -1.87
C ASN A 147 -7.63 -9.09 -2.67
N ARG A 148 -8.42 -8.92 -3.74
CA ARG A 148 -8.99 -9.99 -4.57
C ARG A 148 -9.09 -9.59 -6.03
N THR A 149 -9.25 -10.57 -6.90
CA THR A 149 -9.40 -10.37 -8.35
C THR A 149 -8.18 -9.61 -8.92
N PRO A 150 -6.99 -10.23 -8.88
CA PRO A 150 -5.79 -9.61 -9.43
C PRO A 150 -5.90 -9.49 -10.96
N HIS A 151 -5.17 -8.53 -11.53
CA HIS A 151 -5.01 -8.37 -12.97
C HIS A 151 -3.54 -8.32 -13.37
N ASP A 152 -3.27 -8.45 -14.67
CA ASP A 152 -1.93 -8.49 -15.26
C ASP A 152 -1.51 -7.18 -15.96
N GLU A 153 -2.45 -6.24 -16.10
CA GLU A 153 -2.19 -4.97 -16.80
C GLU A 153 -1.06 -4.17 -16.14
N CYS A 154 -0.16 -3.64 -16.97
CA CYS A 154 0.98 -2.84 -16.56
C CYS A 154 1.04 -1.54 -17.35
N PHE A 155 1.45 -0.47 -16.69
CA PHE A 155 1.51 0.87 -17.26
C PHE A 155 2.81 1.58 -16.88
N VAL A 156 3.26 2.46 -17.77
CA VAL A 156 4.33 3.42 -17.49
C VAL A 156 3.78 4.83 -17.61
N TYR A 157 4.09 5.66 -16.62
CA TYR A 157 3.75 7.07 -16.58
C TYR A 157 4.98 7.90 -16.89
N ASP A 158 4.88 8.74 -17.92
CA ASP A 158 5.85 9.79 -18.19
C ASP A 158 5.55 11.00 -17.31
N ILE A 159 6.45 11.30 -16.36
CA ILE A 159 6.28 12.40 -15.41
C ILE A 159 6.25 13.77 -16.12
N ALA A 160 7.06 13.94 -17.17
CA ALA A 160 7.15 15.23 -17.86
C ALA A 160 5.90 15.52 -18.70
N GLY A 161 5.36 14.49 -19.34
CA GLY A 161 4.18 14.58 -20.19
C GLY A 161 2.83 14.38 -19.49
N ASP A 162 2.82 14.08 -18.18
CA ASP A 162 1.63 13.72 -17.41
C ASP A 162 0.74 12.69 -18.12
N ARG A 163 1.34 11.59 -18.58
CA ARG A 163 0.64 10.61 -19.41
C ARG A 163 1.04 9.18 -19.12
N TRP A 164 0.04 8.32 -19.00
CA TRP A 164 0.20 6.88 -18.94
C TRP A 164 0.23 6.24 -20.33
N SER A 165 1.03 5.19 -20.48
CA SER A 165 1.06 4.30 -21.64
C SER A 165 1.05 2.86 -21.16
N ARG A 166 0.47 1.95 -21.94
CA ARG A 166 0.49 0.52 -21.65
C ARG A 166 1.86 -0.06 -22.00
N ILE A 167 2.32 -1.02 -21.20
CA ILE A 167 3.52 -1.82 -21.44
C ILE A 167 3.16 -3.31 -21.40
N ALA A 168 4.13 -4.20 -21.63
CA ALA A 168 3.92 -5.64 -21.54
C ALA A 168 3.25 -6.03 -20.22
N SER A 169 2.12 -6.77 -20.32
CA SER A 169 1.40 -7.31 -19.17
C SER A 169 2.27 -8.33 -18.41
N LEU A 170 1.93 -8.54 -17.14
CA LEU A 170 2.49 -9.64 -16.34
C LEU A 170 2.18 -11.00 -16.99
N PRO A 171 3.09 -11.99 -16.90
CA PRO A 171 2.80 -13.36 -17.34
C PRO A 171 1.65 -14.04 -16.58
N GLU A 172 1.39 -13.60 -15.35
CA GLU A 172 0.29 -14.05 -14.49
C GLU A 172 -0.26 -12.86 -13.72
N ALA A 173 -1.59 -12.75 -13.66
CA ALA A 173 -2.27 -11.70 -12.92
C ALA A 173 -1.94 -11.79 -11.42
N SER A 174 -1.33 -10.74 -10.88
CA SER A 174 -0.94 -10.68 -9.46
C SER A 174 -1.05 -9.26 -8.90
N GLY A 175 -1.15 -9.16 -7.58
CA GLY A 175 -1.14 -7.90 -6.85
C GLY A 175 -0.42 -8.04 -5.52
N ALA A 176 -0.26 -6.94 -4.78
CA ALA A 176 0.39 -6.90 -3.47
C ALA A 176 1.86 -7.37 -3.44
N GLY A 177 2.51 -7.39 -4.60
CA GLY A 177 3.96 -7.51 -4.72
C GLY A 177 4.63 -6.16 -4.45
N SER A 178 5.95 -6.18 -4.40
CA SER A 178 6.76 -4.96 -4.25
C SER A 178 7.58 -4.73 -5.52
N ALA A 179 7.57 -3.50 -6.02
CA ALA A 179 8.34 -3.10 -7.18
C ALA A 179 9.50 -2.19 -6.79
N VAL A 180 10.65 -2.35 -7.45
CA VAL A 180 11.85 -1.56 -7.21
C VAL A 180 12.69 -1.45 -8.48
N ALA A 181 13.27 -0.28 -8.73
CA ALA A 181 14.19 -0.07 -9.84
C ALA A 181 15.64 -0.24 -9.40
N THR A 182 16.43 -0.99 -10.18
CA THR A 182 17.90 -1.03 -10.05
C THR A 182 18.53 -1.42 -11.39
N GLY A 183 19.69 -0.84 -11.71
CA GLY A 183 20.39 -1.14 -12.96
C GLY A 183 19.58 -0.85 -14.24
N GLY A 184 18.65 0.11 -14.21
CA GLY A 184 17.76 0.45 -15.34
C GLY A 184 16.70 -0.61 -15.64
N ARG A 185 16.40 -1.47 -14.67
CA ARG A 185 15.37 -2.52 -14.77
C ARG A 185 14.42 -2.44 -13.58
N ILE A 186 13.21 -2.93 -13.77
CA ILE A 186 12.16 -2.90 -12.75
C ILE A 186 11.93 -4.31 -12.23
N HIS A 187 12.23 -4.55 -10.96
CA HIS A 187 12.03 -5.81 -10.28
C HIS A 187 10.65 -5.82 -9.62
N LEU A 188 9.83 -6.84 -9.89
CA LEU A 188 8.57 -7.14 -9.23
C LEU A 188 8.74 -8.44 -8.45
N ILE A 189 8.57 -8.37 -7.13
CA ILE A 189 8.90 -9.46 -6.21
C ILE A 189 7.70 -9.82 -5.35
N GLY A 190 7.48 -11.14 -5.18
CA GLY A 190 6.41 -11.74 -4.40
C GLY A 190 5.02 -11.26 -4.81
N GLY A 191 4.13 -11.12 -3.82
CA GLY A 191 2.73 -10.75 -4.05
C GLY A 191 1.79 -11.94 -3.94
N ALA A 192 0.57 -11.79 -4.44
CA ALA A 192 -0.48 -12.77 -4.34
C ALA A 192 -1.22 -12.95 -5.68
N VAL A 193 -1.69 -14.18 -5.88
CA VAL A 193 -2.53 -14.60 -7.01
C VAL A 193 -3.82 -15.22 -6.49
N GLY A 194 -4.79 -15.43 -7.38
CA GLY A 194 -6.09 -16.01 -7.04
C GLY A 194 -7.05 -14.98 -6.42
N SER A 195 -8.34 -15.31 -6.42
CA SER A 195 -9.37 -14.45 -5.83
C SER A 195 -10.03 -15.15 -4.63
N LYS A 196 -10.65 -16.31 -4.85
CA LYS A 196 -11.22 -17.14 -3.77
C LYS A 196 -10.18 -18.04 -3.10
N ASP A 197 -9.21 -18.48 -3.89
CA ASP A 197 -8.07 -19.33 -3.55
C ASP A 197 -6.78 -18.50 -3.40
N ARG A 198 -6.91 -17.29 -2.86
CA ARG A 198 -5.80 -16.34 -2.73
C ARG A 198 -4.63 -16.99 -1.99
N ARG A 199 -3.45 -16.88 -2.57
CA ARG A 199 -2.19 -17.35 -1.97
C ARG A 199 -1.04 -16.40 -2.28
N SER A 200 -0.10 -16.29 -1.35
CA SER A 200 1.15 -15.59 -1.61
C SER A 200 1.99 -16.37 -2.62
N ILE A 201 2.90 -15.69 -3.31
CA ILE A 201 3.83 -16.27 -4.29
C ILE A 201 5.26 -15.80 -4.05
N ASP A 202 6.20 -16.54 -4.63
CA ASP A 202 7.65 -16.30 -4.57
C ASP A 202 8.20 -15.72 -5.88
N GLN A 203 7.33 -15.17 -6.73
CA GLN A 203 7.76 -14.65 -8.03
C GLN A 203 8.87 -13.62 -7.89
N HIS A 204 9.77 -13.65 -8.87
CA HIS A 204 10.71 -12.57 -9.11
C HIS A 204 10.76 -12.35 -10.62
N LEU A 205 10.06 -11.30 -11.05
CA LEU A 205 10.00 -10.87 -12.43
C LEU A 205 10.82 -9.60 -12.58
N VAL A 206 11.57 -9.48 -13.66
CA VAL A 206 12.31 -8.27 -14.00
C VAL A 206 11.82 -7.78 -15.35
N TYR A 207 11.37 -6.54 -15.40
CA TYR A 207 10.98 -5.87 -16.63
C TYR A 207 12.15 -5.08 -17.19
N ASP A 208 12.39 -5.24 -18.48
CA ASP A 208 13.34 -4.45 -19.27
C ASP A 208 12.58 -3.36 -20.03
N PRO A 209 12.66 -2.08 -19.60
CA PRO A 209 11.95 -1.00 -20.26
C PRO A 209 12.37 -0.74 -21.71
N ARG A 210 13.58 -1.18 -22.12
CA ARG A 210 14.06 -0.99 -23.49
C ARG A 210 13.50 -2.02 -24.45
N ALA A 211 13.29 -3.23 -23.95
CA ALA A 211 12.80 -4.36 -24.74
C ALA A 211 11.29 -4.62 -24.57
N ASP A 212 10.62 -3.91 -23.66
CA ASP A 212 9.22 -4.09 -23.29
C ASP A 212 8.88 -5.56 -23.02
N ARG A 213 9.66 -6.19 -22.15
CA ARG A 213 9.52 -7.61 -21.84
C ARG A 213 9.88 -7.95 -20.40
N TRP A 214 9.28 -9.03 -19.93
CA TRP A 214 9.56 -9.63 -18.64
C TRP A 214 10.52 -10.80 -18.75
N GLU A 215 11.37 -10.96 -17.75
CA GLU A 215 12.19 -12.14 -17.53
C GLU A 215 12.05 -12.64 -16.09
N ARG A 216 12.21 -13.95 -15.89
CA ARG A 216 12.25 -14.54 -14.54
C ARG A 216 13.68 -14.48 -14.00
N ARG A 217 13.79 -14.29 -12.69
CA ARG A 217 15.04 -14.37 -11.91
C ARG A 217 14.89 -15.34 -10.75
N ALA A 218 15.96 -15.56 -9.99
CA ALA A 218 15.91 -16.43 -8.82
C ALA A 218 14.71 -16.06 -7.94
N PRO A 219 13.83 -17.02 -7.60
CA PRO A 219 12.60 -16.76 -6.88
C PRO A 219 12.92 -16.29 -5.45
N LEU A 220 11.99 -15.54 -4.87
CA LEU A 220 12.08 -15.13 -3.47
C LEU A 220 12.16 -16.39 -2.58
N PRO A 221 13.13 -16.52 -1.65
CA PRO A 221 13.35 -17.78 -0.93
C PRO A 221 12.14 -18.29 -0.14
N ARG A 222 11.28 -17.38 0.28
CA ARG A 222 10.01 -17.66 0.95
C ARG A 222 8.93 -16.78 0.35
N ARG A 223 7.87 -17.38 -0.19
CA ARG A 223 6.69 -16.66 -0.72
C ARG A 223 6.10 -15.74 0.33
N ARG A 224 5.70 -14.53 -0.07
CA ARG A 224 5.02 -13.54 0.78
C ARG A 224 4.53 -12.35 -0.05
N ASP A 225 3.60 -11.61 0.53
CA ASP A 225 3.00 -10.41 -0.03
C ASP A 225 2.98 -9.27 0.99
N HIS A 226 2.55 -8.07 0.57
CA HIS A 226 2.47 -6.88 1.44
C HIS A 226 3.81 -6.52 2.10
N MET A 227 4.89 -6.70 1.33
CA MET A 227 6.27 -6.50 1.77
C MET A 227 6.74 -5.07 1.49
N GLY A 228 7.87 -4.71 2.08
CA GLY A 228 8.66 -3.55 1.72
C GLY A 228 9.79 -3.97 0.81
N ALA A 229 10.06 -3.22 -0.26
CA ALA A 229 11.25 -3.41 -1.08
C ALA A 229 11.93 -2.09 -1.41
N VAL A 230 13.26 -2.06 -1.34
CA VAL A 230 14.08 -0.90 -1.71
C VAL A 230 15.38 -1.33 -2.35
N ALA A 231 15.92 -0.49 -3.23
CA ALA A 231 17.28 -0.63 -3.74
C ALA A 231 18.22 0.17 -2.84
N LEU A 232 19.33 -0.45 -2.44
CA LEU A 232 20.40 0.21 -1.71
C LEU A 232 21.74 -0.17 -2.33
N GLY A 233 22.33 0.77 -3.07
CA GLY A 233 23.41 0.45 -4.01
C GLY A 233 22.87 -0.44 -5.13
N ASP A 234 23.62 -1.51 -5.47
CA ASP A 234 23.22 -2.46 -6.51
C ASP A 234 22.32 -3.59 -5.99
N LEU A 235 22.00 -3.62 -4.69
CA LEU A 235 21.25 -4.71 -4.06
C LEU A 235 19.78 -4.34 -3.87
N VAL A 236 18.91 -5.35 -3.99
CA VAL A 236 17.49 -5.24 -3.69
C VAL A 236 17.20 -5.88 -2.34
N HIS A 237 16.68 -5.10 -1.41
CA HIS A 237 16.27 -5.57 -0.10
C HIS A 237 14.75 -5.77 -0.07
N VAL A 238 14.31 -6.90 0.46
CA VAL A 238 12.89 -7.23 0.67
C VAL A 238 12.67 -7.59 2.13
N VAL A 239 11.80 -6.83 2.80
CA VAL A 239 11.61 -6.88 4.25
C VAL A 239 10.17 -7.23 4.59
N ALA A 240 10.04 -8.19 5.50
CA ALA A 240 8.82 -8.62 6.17
C ALA A 240 7.66 -8.89 5.19
N GLY A 241 6.41 -8.59 5.57
CA GLY A 241 5.21 -8.95 4.82
C GLY A 241 4.42 -10.06 5.50
N ARG A 242 3.58 -10.75 4.73
CA ARG A 242 2.73 -11.84 5.23
C ARG A 242 2.62 -13.01 4.27
N ILE A 243 2.18 -14.15 4.79
CA ILE A 243 2.04 -15.40 4.06
C ILE A 243 0.58 -15.85 4.09
N ASP A 244 -0.05 -15.85 2.92
CA ASP A 244 -1.38 -16.36 2.58
C ASP A 244 -2.56 -15.65 3.29
N THR A 245 -2.40 -15.24 4.54
CA THR A 245 -3.42 -14.66 5.39
C THR A 245 -2.90 -13.45 6.18
N PHE A 246 -3.83 -12.61 6.61
CA PHE A 246 -3.58 -11.48 7.50
C PHE A 246 -2.97 -11.89 8.85
N ALA A 247 -3.26 -13.11 9.29
CA ALA A 247 -2.83 -13.61 10.59
C ALA A 247 -1.36 -14.09 10.63
N THR A 248 -0.66 -14.12 9.50
CA THR A 248 0.69 -14.69 9.39
C THR A 248 1.65 -13.67 8.83
N ASN A 249 1.97 -12.66 9.65
CA ASN A 249 3.07 -11.75 9.38
C ASN A 249 4.42 -12.42 9.63
N VAL A 250 5.44 -11.96 8.90
CA VAL A 250 6.82 -12.44 9.02
C VAL A 250 7.80 -11.29 9.15
N ASP A 251 9.00 -11.59 9.63
CA ASP A 251 10.13 -10.68 9.82
C ASP A 251 11.28 -10.91 8.83
N ASP A 252 11.11 -11.83 7.86
CA ASP A 252 12.12 -12.20 6.88
C ASP A 252 12.74 -10.96 6.20
N HIS A 253 14.07 -10.88 6.20
CA HIS A 253 14.84 -9.87 5.46
C HIS A 253 15.76 -10.58 4.47
N ASP A 254 15.35 -10.57 3.20
CA ASP A 254 16.09 -11.19 2.10
C ASP A 254 16.67 -10.10 1.20
N VAL A 255 17.91 -10.33 0.74
CA VAL A 255 18.65 -9.41 -0.12
C VAL A 255 19.03 -10.14 -1.39
N TYR A 256 18.63 -9.58 -2.52
CA TYR A 256 18.96 -10.05 -3.85
C TYR A 256 20.12 -9.28 -4.44
N ASP A 257 21.07 -10.02 -5.01
CA ASP A 257 22.15 -9.49 -5.83
C ASP A 257 21.86 -9.76 -7.33
N PRO A 258 21.51 -8.72 -8.12
CA PRO A 258 21.30 -8.86 -9.55
C PRO A 258 22.50 -9.36 -10.35
N LYS A 259 23.73 -9.18 -9.86
CA LYS A 259 24.94 -9.62 -10.58
C LYS A 259 25.13 -11.13 -10.52
N SER A 260 24.82 -11.73 -9.37
CA SER A 260 24.96 -13.17 -9.16
C SER A 260 23.66 -13.96 -9.29
N ASP A 261 22.52 -13.27 -9.44
CA ASP A 261 21.16 -13.84 -9.44
C ASP A 261 20.90 -14.71 -8.20
N ARG A 262 21.27 -14.18 -7.02
CA ARG A 262 21.19 -14.92 -5.76
C ARG A 262 20.58 -14.10 -4.65
N TRP A 263 19.85 -14.80 -3.79
CA TRP A 263 19.33 -14.27 -2.54
C TRP A 263 20.23 -14.65 -1.36
N SER A 264 20.27 -13.78 -0.37
CA SER A 264 20.91 -14.03 0.93
C SER A 264 20.06 -13.44 2.05
N LYS A 265 20.13 -14.04 3.24
CA LYS A 265 19.43 -13.52 4.43
C LYS A 265 20.23 -12.42 5.11
N ARG A 266 19.53 -11.53 5.79
CA ARG A 266 20.06 -10.50 6.71
C ARG A 266 19.32 -10.53 8.03
N ALA A 267 19.76 -9.72 8.99
CA ALA A 267 19.09 -9.62 10.27
C ALA A 267 17.58 -9.35 10.08
N PRO A 268 16.71 -10.15 10.72
CA PRO A 268 15.27 -10.04 10.55
C PRO A 268 14.73 -8.74 11.15
N LEU A 269 13.60 -8.28 10.65
CA LEU A 269 12.92 -7.11 11.19
C LEU A 269 12.50 -7.37 12.66
N PRO A 270 12.86 -6.52 13.64
CA PRO A 270 12.58 -6.82 15.05
C PRO A 270 11.10 -6.96 15.39
N THR A 271 10.23 -6.34 14.61
CA THR A 271 8.77 -6.49 14.73
C THR A 271 8.18 -7.08 13.43
N PRO A 272 7.70 -8.33 13.44
CA PRO A 272 7.00 -8.92 12.29
C PRO A 272 5.74 -8.12 11.92
N ARG A 273 5.63 -7.67 10.68
CA ARG A 273 4.47 -6.90 10.20
C ARG A 273 4.34 -6.92 8.68
N SER A 274 3.14 -6.63 8.21
CA SER A 274 2.86 -6.31 6.80
C SER A 274 2.15 -4.96 6.73
N GLY A 275 1.80 -4.45 5.55
CA GLY A 275 1.10 -3.15 5.50
C GLY A 275 2.00 -1.93 5.65
N HIS A 276 3.30 -2.11 5.90
CA HIS A 276 4.24 -1.05 6.28
C HIS A 276 4.83 -0.27 5.11
N GLY A 277 5.30 0.95 5.38
CA GLY A 277 6.13 1.73 4.47
C GLY A 277 7.60 1.32 4.58
N THR A 278 8.33 1.46 3.47
CA THR A 278 9.78 1.22 3.44
C THR A 278 10.46 2.25 2.56
N ALA A 279 11.56 2.82 3.03
CA ALA A 279 12.30 3.86 2.32
C ALA A 279 13.79 3.86 2.71
N VAL A 280 14.64 4.41 1.85
CA VAL A 280 16.08 4.56 2.14
C VAL A 280 16.38 6.00 2.53
N LEU A 281 16.99 6.21 3.71
CA LEU A 281 17.44 7.53 4.14
C LEU A 281 18.85 7.43 4.72
N ARG A 282 19.75 8.27 4.22
CA ARG A 282 21.16 8.34 4.66
C ARG A 282 21.84 6.96 4.71
N GLY A 283 21.61 6.13 3.69
CA GLY A 283 22.22 4.81 3.54
C GLY A 283 21.67 3.71 4.46
N ARG A 284 20.55 3.97 5.16
CA ARG A 284 19.82 2.99 5.97
C ARG A 284 18.44 2.74 5.39
N ILE A 285 17.93 1.53 5.62
CA ILE A 285 16.58 1.14 5.21
C ILE A 285 15.66 1.35 6.40
N PHE A 286 14.65 2.19 6.25
CA PHE A 286 13.64 2.47 7.25
C PHE A 286 12.38 1.67 6.94
N VAL A 287 11.78 1.10 7.98
CA VAL A 287 10.50 0.41 7.95
C VAL A 287 9.59 1.07 8.98
N MET A 288 8.42 1.53 8.54
CA MET A 288 7.50 2.25 9.42
C MET A 288 6.04 1.90 9.22
N GLY A 289 5.32 1.86 10.34
CA GLY A 289 3.92 1.48 10.36
C GLY A 289 3.67 0.02 10.02
N GLY A 290 2.49 -0.26 9.46
CA GLY A 290 2.01 -1.61 9.19
C GLY A 290 1.02 -2.10 10.23
N GLU A 291 0.63 -3.36 10.09
CA GLU A 291 -0.38 -4.00 10.93
C GLU A 291 -0.05 -5.47 11.19
N GLU A 292 -0.67 -5.98 12.24
CA GLU A 292 -0.80 -7.39 12.63
C GLU A 292 -2.25 -7.59 13.10
N THR A 293 -2.69 -8.84 13.27
CA THR A 293 -3.96 -9.16 13.94
C THR A 293 -4.14 -8.34 15.23
N GLY A 294 -5.11 -7.44 15.21
CA GLY A 294 -5.46 -6.58 16.34
C GLY A 294 -4.46 -5.46 16.66
N LYS A 295 -3.46 -5.20 15.81
CA LYS A 295 -2.45 -4.16 16.04
C LYS A 295 -2.18 -3.33 14.80
N VAL A 296 -2.01 -2.02 15.00
CA VAL A 296 -1.50 -1.08 14.01
C VAL A 296 -0.28 -0.37 14.61
N PHE A 297 0.81 -0.35 13.85
CA PHE A 297 2.10 0.08 14.36
C PHE A 297 2.37 1.56 14.03
N ALA A 298 3.02 2.27 14.96
CA ALA A 298 3.70 3.55 14.72
C ALA A 298 5.22 3.39 14.70
N GLN A 299 5.73 2.19 15.00
CA GLN A 299 7.16 1.92 15.07
C GLN A 299 7.88 2.36 13.80
N ASN A 300 9.10 2.84 13.99
CA ASN A 300 10.00 3.28 12.93
C ASN A 300 11.37 2.66 13.20
N GLU A 301 11.71 1.62 12.45
CA GLU A 301 12.92 0.83 12.65
C GLU A 301 13.82 0.99 11.42
N SER A 302 15.12 1.18 11.64
CA SER A 302 16.09 1.24 10.54
C SER A 302 17.12 0.12 10.60
N TYR A 303 17.49 -0.37 9.43
CA TYR A 303 18.52 -1.36 9.20
C TYR A 303 19.80 -0.69 8.68
N ASP A 304 20.93 -1.06 9.28
CA ASP A 304 22.25 -0.68 8.80
C ASP A 304 22.92 -1.88 8.09
N PRO A 305 23.13 -1.82 6.76
CA PRO A 305 23.78 -2.91 6.02
C PRO A 305 25.25 -3.11 6.40
N LYS A 306 25.91 -2.13 7.04
CA LYS A 306 27.33 -2.25 7.43
C LYS A 306 27.53 -3.13 8.66
N THR A 307 26.55 -3.11 9.56
CA THR A 307 26.60 -3.86 10.84
C THR A 307 25.60 -5.00 10.89
N ASP A 308 24.78 -5.17 9.84
CA ASP A 308 23.69 -6.15 9.77
C ASP A 308 22.80 -6.11 11.01
N SER A 309 22.34 -4.91 11.38
CA SER A 309 21.62 -4.70 12.63
C SER A 309 20.50 -3.68 12.49
N TRP A 310 19.46 -3.84 13.31
CA TRP A 310 18.34 -2.91 13.40
C TRP A 310 18.44 -2.00 14.63
N GLN A 311 17.84 -0.82 14.51
CA GLN A 311 17.64 0.14 15.60
C GLN A 311 16.28 0.84 15.49
N GLN A 312 15.74 1.35 16.60
CA GLN A 312 14.50 2.12 16.61
C GLN A 312 14.76 3.63 16.58
N HIS A 313 13.83 4.35 15.95
CA HIS A 313 13.78 5.80 15.86
C HIS A 313 12.47 6.33 16.47
N THR A 314 12.30 7.64 16.47
CA THR A 314 11.03 8.26 16.90
C THR A 314 9.87 7.64 16.11
N PRO A 315 8.82 7.13 16.77
CA PRO A 315 7.68 6.50 16.11
C PRO A 315 6.83 7.56 15.36
N MET A 316 6.08 7.12 14.35
CA MET A 316 5.11 7.93 13.62
C MET A 316 4.15 8.65 14.57
N LEU A 317 3.62 9.81 14.16
CA LEU A 317 2.64 10.53 14.97
C LEU A 317 1.34 9.72 15.06
N THR A 318 0.97 9.08 13.95
CA THR A 318 -0.24 8.26 13.85
C THR A 318 0.11 6.83 13.42
N PRO A 319 -0.13 5.80 14.28
CA PRO A 319 -0.04 4.40 13.88
C PRO A 319 -0.96 4.11 12.69
N ARG A 320 -0.39 3.59 11.59
CA ARG A 320 -1.13 3.33 10.35
C ARG A 320 -0.53 2.15 9.57
N HIS A 321 -1.37 1.49 8.79
CA HIS A 321 -0.99 0.47 7.82
C HIS A 321 -1.48 0.81 6.41
N GLY A 322 -1.06 0.05 5.42
CA GLY A 322 -1.46 0.24 4.02
C GLY A 322 -1.07 1.63 3.52
N LEU A 323 0.06 2.17 3.99
CA LEU A 323 0.50 3.52 3.69
C LEU A 323 1.52 3.55 2.55
N GLY A 324 1.65 4.69 1.87
CA GLY A 324 2.72 4.94 0.91
C GLY A 324 3.90 5.61 1.59
N ALA A 325 5.13 5.16 1.34
CA ALA A 325 6.35 5.75 1.86
C ALA A 325 7.42 5.87 0.78
N ALA A 326 8.09 7.03 0.70
CA ALA A 326 9.23 7.24 -0.18
C ALA A 326 10.11 8.39 0.32
N THR A 327 11.39 8.38 -0.06
CA THR A 327 12.34 9.42 0.32
C THR A 327 12.30 10.58 -0.66
N VAL A 328 12.11 11.80 -0.15
CA VAL A 328 12.16 13.05 -0.90
C VAL A 328 13.19 13.99 -0.24
N GLY A 329 14.34 14.16 -0.89
CA GLY A 329 15.46 14.90 -0.31
C GLY A 329 15.95 14.23 0.98
N ASN A 330 16.00 14.98 2.08
CA ASN A 330 16.40 14.47 3.40
C ASN A 330 15.23 13.94 4.25
N TRP A 331 14.05 13.80 3.65
CA TRP A 331 12.83 13.39 4.35
C TRP A 331 12.33 12.06 3.81
N ILE A 332 11.82 11.20 4.69
CA ILE A 332 10.91 10.13 4.29
C ILE A 332 9.49 10.68 4.43
N VAL A 333 8.74 10.74 3.33
CA VAL A 333 7.34 11.15 3.33
C VAL A 333 6.46 9.90 3.40
N VAL A 334 5.46 9.94 4.27
CA VAL A 334 4.49 8.87 4.52
C VAL A 334 3.08 9.42 4.36
N ALA A 335 2.29 8.83 3.46
CA ALA A 335 0.96 9.32 3.10
C ALA A 335 -0.11 8.22 3.15
N GLY A 336 -1.31 8.61 3.61
CA GLY A 336 -2.50 7.75 3.64
C GLY A 336 -2.41 6.56 4.60
N GLY A 337 -3.06 5.45 4.28
CA GLY A 337 -3.15 4.30 5.16
C GLY A 337 -4.31 4.38 6.17
N GLY A 338 -4.62 3.21 6.75
CA GLY A 338 -5.68 3.04 7.73
C GLY A 338 -5.13 3.03 9.16
N PRO A 339 -5.75 3.76 10.11
CA PRO A 339 -5.28 3.83 11.49
C PRO A 339 -5.88 2.73 12.39
N ILE A 340 -6.70 1.84 11.83
CA ILE A 340 -7.19 0.60 12.45
C ILE A 340 -6.87 -0.55 11.52
N VAL A 341 -6.88 -1.79 12.03
CA VAL A 341 -6.60 -2.97 11.21
C VAL A 341 -7.60 -3.16 10.07
N GLY A 342 -7.11 -3.61 8.93
CA GLY A 342 -7.89 -3.89 7.74
C GLY A 342 -8.37 -2.66 6.95
N GLY A 343 -9.00 -2.94 5.82
CA GLY A 343 -9.31 -1.95 4.79
C GLY A 343 -10.47 -0.97 5.03
N GLY A 344 -11.08 -0.99 6.22
CA GLY A 344 -12.36 -0.30 6.47
C GLY A 344 -12.25 1.22 6.64
N ILE A 345 -11.10 1.74 7.07
CA ILE A 345 -10.88 3.16 7.31
C ILE A 345 -9.65 3.64 6.53
N GLN A 346 -9.81 4.77 5.84
CA GLN A 346 -8.73 5.45 5.13
C GLN A 346 -8.44 6.79 5.79
N SER A 347 -7.19 7.25 5.73
CA SER A 347 -6.78 8.56 6.24
C SER A 347 -6.25 9.45 5.13
N ALA A 348 -6.39 10.76 5.31
CA ALA A 348 -5.75 11.77 4.47
C ALA A 348 -4.40 12.24 5.03
N ILE A 349 -3.87 11.57 6.06
CA ILE A 349 -2.73 12.06 6.82
C ILE A 349 -1.46 11.96 5.98
N THR A 350 -0.65 13.02 6.01
CA THR A 350 0.71 13.03 5.47
C THR A 350 1.67 13.42 6.59
N GLU A 351 2.70 12.62 6.81
CA GLU A 351 3.73 12.84 7.81
C GLU A 351 5.10 12.71 7.14
N ALA A 352 6.11 13.43 7.63
CA ALA A 352 7.47 13.33 7.11
C ALA A 352 8.48 13.14 8.25
N PHE A 353 9.40 12.21 8.09
CA PHE A 353 10.47 11.90 9.03
C PHE A 353 11.82 12.39 8.53
N THR A 354 12.63 12.98 9.42
CA THR A 354 14.05 13.27 9.15
C THR A 354 14.92 12.85 10.33
N LEU A 355 16.12 12.41 10.03
CA LEU A 355 17.24 12.43 10.97
C LEU A 355 17.75 13.89 10.98
N ALA A 356 17.88 14.53 12.14
CA ALA A 356 18.35 15.91 12.22
C ALA A 356 19.67 16.12 11.48
#